data_AF-A0A562LPR4-F1
#
_entry.id   AF-A0A562LPR4-F1
#
_cell.length_a   1.000
_cell.length_b   1.000
_cell.length_c   1.000
_cell.angle_alpha   90.00
_cell.angle_beta   90.00
_cell.angle_gamma   90.00
#
_symmetry.space_group_name_H-M   'P 1'
#
loop_
_entity.id
_entity.type
_entity.pdbx_description
1 polymer ?
#
loop_
_entity_poly.entity_id
_entity_poly.type
_entity_poly.pdbx_seq_one_letter_code
_entity_poly.pdbx_strand_id
1 'polypeptide(L)'
;MCVSIVRSFCVLIVATFVTCAPAQAQKRVALVIGNSAYKSVPKLANPANDAGLIGGMLKKAGFDTVDVRQDLSAPEMRKALREFGTRTRDADVAVIYYAGHGMEVDGTNYLIPTDAALETDTDVYDEALPIDRVLVSIEPAKQLRLVILDACRDNPFAKTMKRTVASRAIGRGLAKVEPTTPNTMIAFAAKAGSTASDGGDSRNSPFAVALSDHLPKPGLDLRKAFGFVRDDVLKSTGNKQEPFVYGSLGGDDMPLVPAKPVATGPQANPQSELRRDYELALQLGTRDGWEAFLAQYPEGFYANLAKGQLNKIAAEETRAAAEQKAKAAEHEKARLIAERAQKAEQEKAAAAAKAAEEARIAAEKQKQIEQAKAEAAEQQRKIAEAAAAKALAEKQAAEKAKAELAAKQAAEKAEQVAKPAADRQLPEVENQKVAALSPGPISTLSAAELSKSVQSELRRVGCLTASAESEWTSAAQRSLTLFNKYAGTQLDVRLASVDALDALKAKPGRVCPLVCNFGFKADGDQCVKITCRSGYRVGDDNECEKIPEKKPVATREDSRRRDTDRKEAESAAPKSQASGQMICNHAGCRPIAKGCRLGMANHPATPSVKIPAEICN
;
A
#
# COMPACT_ATOMS: atom_id res chain seq x y z
N MET A 1 -10.06 -70.60 5.97
CA MET A 1 -9.16 -69.45 6.24
C MET A 1 -8.08 -69.24 5.19
N CYS A 2 -7.36 -70.27 4.71
CA CYS A 2 -6.31 -70.11 3.69
C CYS A 2 -6.78 -69.48 2.35
N VAL A 3 -7.98 -69.80 1.87
CA VAL A 3 -8.45 -69.33 0.54
C VAL A 3 -8.77 -67.83 0.52
N SER A 4 -9.28 -67.27 1.63
CA SER A 4 -9.57 -65.82 1.71
C SER A 4 -8.31 -64.98 1.82
N ILE A 5 -7.26 -65.48 2.48
CA ILE A 5 -5.98 -64.77 2.62
C ILE A 5 -5.28 -64.67 1.27
N VAL A 6 -5.30 -65.74 0.47
CA VAL A 6 -4.71 -65.75 -0.89
C VAL A 6 -5.47 -64.82 -1.83
N ARG A 7 -6.81 -64.77 -1.73
CA ARG A 7 -7.64 -63.84 -2.53
C ARG A 7 -7.37 -62.37 -2.18
N SER A 8 -7.24 -62.03 -0.91
CA SER A 8 -6.90 -60.67 -0.48
C SER A 8 -5.49 -60.26 -0.88
N PHE A 9 -4.53 -61.20 -0.89
CA PHE A 9 -3.15 -60.92 -1.33
C PHE A 9 -3.04 -60.70 -2.84
N CYS A 10 -3.78 -61.47 -3.65
CA CYS A 10 -3.83 -61.27 -5.11
C CYS A 10 -4.51 -59.95 -5.51
N VAL A 11 -5.56 -59.52 -4.78
CA VAL A 11 -6.22 -58.23 -5.05
C VAL A 11 -5.30 -57.04 -4.69
N LEU A 12 -4.50 -57.16 -3.62
CA LEU A 12 -3.53 -56.13 -3.22
C LEU A 12 -2.36 -56.01 -4.21
N ILE A 13 -1.91 -57.13 -4.78
CA ILE A 13 -0.85 -57.14 -5.82
C ILE A 13 -1.38 -56.58 -7.14
N VAL A 14 -2.60 -56.94 -7.56
CA VAL A 14 -3.20 -56.38 -8.80
C VAL A 14 -3.49 -54.88 -8.64
N ALA A 15 -3.89 -54.42 -7.44
CA ALA A 15 -4.10 -52.99 -7.16
C ALA A 15 -2.80 -52.17 -7.15
N THR A 16 -1.64 -52.77 -6.84
CA THR A 16 -0.34 -52.08 -6.88
C THR A 16 0.24 -51.97 -8.30
N PHE A 17 -0.17 -52.82 -9.24
CA PHE A 17 0.25 -52.72 -10.65
C PHE A 17 -0.58 -51.73 -11.49
N VAL A 18 -1.74 -51.27 -11.03
CA VAL A 18 -2.63 -50.35 -11.78
C VAL A 18 -2.28 -48.86 -11.58
N THR A 19 -1.39 -48.51 -10.64
CA THR A 19 -1.00 -47.11 -10.40
C THR A 19 0.25 -46.66 -11.15
N CYS A 20 0.90 -47.55 -11.91
CA CYS A 20 2.05 -47.20 -12.73
C CYS A 20 1.63 -46.92 -14.17
N ALA A 21 0.75 -45.93 -14.36
CA ALA A 21 0.62 -45.34 -15.70
C ALA A 21 1.99 -44.74 -16.06
N PRO A 22 2.59 -45.07 -17.22
CA PRO A 22 3.77 -44.36 -17.67
C PRO A 22 3.40 -42.88 -17.74
N ALA A 23 4.07 -42.05 -16.94
CA ALA A 23 4.13 -40.63 -17.19
C ALA A 23 4.65 -40.49 -18.62
N GLN A 24 3.76 -40.17 -19.57
CA GLN A 24 4.14 -39.92 -20.96
C GLN A 24 5.04 -38.68 -20.93
N ALA A 25 6.35 -38.91 -20.88
CA ALA A 25 7.32 -37.84 -21.05
C ALA A 25 7.14 -37.28 -22.46
N GLN A 26 6.79 -36.00 -22.56
CA GLN A 26 6.65 -35.32 -23.84
C GLN A 26 7.97 -35.45 -24.61
N LYS A 27 7.92 -35.95 -25.85
CA LYS A 27 9.12 -36.15 -26.66
C LYS A 27 9.54 -34.82 -27.28
N ARG A 28 10.75 -34.38 -27.00
CA ARG A 28 11.31 -33.06 -27.35
C ARG A 28 12.57 -33.22 -28.20
N VAL A 29 12.53 -32.69 -29.41
CA VAL A 29 13.65 -32.80 -30.37
C VAL A 29 14.14 -31.42 -30.80
N ALA A 30 15.44 -31.27 -31.00
CA ALA A 30 16.05 -30.04 -31.46
C ALA A 30 17.11 -30.28 -32.55
N LEU A 31 17.14 -29.40 -33.53
CA LEU A 31 18.22 -29.25 -34.51
C LEU A 31 18.82 -27.86 -34.36
N VAL A 32 20.14 -27.81 -34.17
CA VAL A 32 20.89 -26.57 -33.96
C VAL A 32 21.96 -26.51 -35.05
N ILE A 33 21.91 -25.49 -35.90
CA ILE A 33 22.84 -25.30 -37.02
C ILE A 33 23.59 -23.99 -36.79
N GLY A 34 24.92 -24.02 -36.83
CA GLY A 34 25.77 -22.84 -36.81
C GLY A 34 26.72 -22.82 -38.00
N ASN A 35 26.52 -21.89 -38.94
CA ASN A 35 27.38 -21.74 -40.11
C ASN A 35 28.30 -20.52 -39.94
N SER A 36 29.60 -20.79 -39.91
CA SER A 36 30.68 -19.83 -39.66
C SER A 36 31.69 -19.79 -40.80
N ALA A 37 32.09 -20.95 -41.32
CA ALA A 37 33.19 -21.14 -42.28
C ALA A 37 32.73 -21.06 -43.75
N TYR A 38 32.15 -19.91 -44.14
CA TYR A 38 31.75 -19.66 -45.52
C TYR A 38 32.94 -19.63 -46.48
N LYS A 39 32.77 -20.24 -47.67
CA LYS A 39 33.81 -20.31 -48.72
C LYS A 39 33.87 -19.04 -49.57
N SER A 40 32.72 -18.45 -49.88
CA SER A 40 32.58 -17.37 -50.88
C SER A 40 32.32 -15.99 -50.28
N VAL A 41 32.05 -15.92 -48.97
CA VAL A 41 31.78 -14.66 -48.22
C VAL A 41 32.56 -14.64 -46.91
N PRO A 42 32.70 -13.47 -46.25
CA PRO A 42 33.40 -13.37 -44.98
C PRO A 42 32.90 -14.38 -43.95
N LYS A 43 33.84 -14.96 -43.19
CA LYS A 43 33.52 -15.90 -42.12
C LYS A 43 32.89 -15.18 -40.94
N LEU A 44 31.96 -15.87 -40.27
CA LEU A 44 31.34 -15.39 -39.04
C LEU A 44 31.98 -16.09 -37.83
N ALA A 45 32.44 -15.31 -36.85
CA ALA A 45 33.15 -15.87 -35.69
C ALA A 45 32.23 -16.59 -34.68
N ASN A 46 30.96 -16.15 -34.58
CA ASN A 46 30.08 -16.53 -33.47
C ASN A 46 29.09 -17.67 -33.71
N PRO A 47 28.56 -17.93 -34.93
CA PRO A 47 27.55 -18.97 -35.14
C PRO A 47 27.94 -20.37 -34.64
N ALA A 48 29.20 -20.79 -34.78
CA ALA A 48 29.67 -22.06 -34.22
C ALA A 48 29.63 -22.06 -32.68
N ASN A 49 30.01 -20.96 -32.02
CA ASN A 49 29.95 -20.81 -30.56
C ASN A 49 28.49 -20.78 -30.07
N ASP A 50 27.64 -20.03 -30.76
CA ASP A 50 26.22 -19.88 -30.44
C ASP A 50 25.49 -21.22 -30.56
N ALA A 51 25.76 -21.99 -31.62
CA ALA A 51 25.22 -23.34 -31.77
C ALA A 51 25.67 -24.27 -30.63
N GLY A 52 26.91 -24.14 -30.16
CA GLY A 52 27.40 -24.86 -28.99
C GLY A 52 26.65 -24.47 -27.70
N LEU A 53 26.46 -23.17 -27.47
CA LEU A 53 25.77 -22.62 -26.31
C LEU A 53 24.30 -23.07 -26.26
N ILE A 54 23.56 -22.87 -27.35
CA ILE A 54 22.15 -23.21 -27.46
C ILE A 54 21.95 -24.72 -27.43
N GLY A 55 22.81 -25.49 -28.12
CA GLY A 55 22.79 -26.96 -28.06
C GLY A 55 23.01 -27.48 -26.64
N GLY A 56 23.95 -26.90 -25.91
CA GLY A 56 24.19 -27.22 -24.50
C GLY A 56 23.00 -26.86 -23.60
N MET A 57 22.37 -25.70 -23.83
CA MET A 57 21.19 -25.25 -23.10
C MET A 57 19.99 -26.19 -23.33
N LEU A 58 19.71 -26.57 -24.58
CA LEU A 58 18.59 -27.46 -24.92
C LEU A 58 18.79 -28.87 -24.33
N LYS A 59 20.04 -29.38 -24.30
CA LYS A 59 20.35 -30.64 -23.60
C LYS A 59 20.05 -30.53 -22.10
N LYS A 60 20.47 -29.44 -21.45
CA LYS A 60 20.17 -29.18 -20.02
C LYS A 60 18.68 -28.97 -19.75
N ALA A 61 17.94 -28.45 -20.72
CA ALA A 61 16.48 -28.29 -20.69
C ALA A 61 15.71 -29.64 -20.80
N GLY A 62 16.42 -30.75 -21.02
CA GLY A 62 15.86 -32.10 -21.05
C GLY A 62 15.31 -32.55 -22.40
N PHE A 63 15.79 -31.97 -23.50
CA PHE A 63 15.45 -32.45 -24.85
C PHE A 63 16.00 -33.87 -25.07
N ASP A 64 15.17 -34.78 -25.58
CA ASP A 64 15.52 -36.18 -25.83
C ASP A 64 16.59 -36.32 -26.92
N THR A 65 16.56 -35.43 -27.91
CA THR A 65 17.54 -35.43 -29.01
C THR A 65 17.89 -34.00 -29.36
N VAL A 66 19.17 -33.65 -29.24
CA VAL A 66 19.71 -32.37 -29.68
C VAL A 66 20.83 -32.62 -30.67
N ASP A 67 20.55 -32.37 -31.94
CA ASP A 67 21.50 -32.51 -33.05
C ASP A 67 22.16 -31.16 -33.32
N VAL A 68 23.43 -31.03 -32.97
CA VAL A 68 24.21 -29.80 -33.20
C VAL A 68 25.11 -30.03 -34.39
N ARG A 69 24.93 -29.22 -35.43
CA ARG A 69 25.69 -29.28 -36.68
C ARG A 69 26.34 -27.93 -36.94
N GLN A 70 27.55 -27.95 -37.48
CA GLN A 70 28.31 -26.75 -37.80
C GLN A 70 28.78 -26.79 -39.25
N ASP A 71 28.86 -25.61 -39.87
CA ASP A 71 29.45 -25.38 -41.19
C ASP A 71 28.91 -26.25 -42.32
N LEU A 72 27.59 -26.45 -42.35
CA LEU A 72 26.94 -27.36 -43.30
C LEU A 72 26.87 -26.77 -44.71
N SER A 73 27.18 -27.64 -45.69
CA SER A 73 26.90 -27.39 -47.11
C SER A 73 25.41 -27.54 -47.46
N ALA A 74 25.00 -27.05 -48.63
CA ALA A 74 23.62 -27.14 -49.11
C ALA A 74 23.06 -28.58 -49.08
N PRO A 75 23.74 -29.63 -49.61
CA PRO A 75 23.25 -31.00 -49.52
C PRO A 75 23.19 -31.51 -48.07
N GLU A 76 24.12 -31.11 -47.21
CA GLU A 76 24.14 -31.52 -45.80
C GLU A 76 23.02 -30.87 -44.99
N MET A 77 22.75 -29.58 -45.19
CA MET A 77 21.61 -28.88 -44.58
C MET A 77 20.29 -29.54 -45.00
N ARG A 78 20.11 -29.83 -46.29
CA ARG A 78 18.92 -30.54 -46.78
C ARG A 78 18.79 -31.92 -46.16
N LYS A 79 19.90 -32.65 -45.98
CA LYS A 79 19.93 -33.95 -45.30
C LYS A 79 19.54 -33.81 -43.84
N ALA A 80 20.13 -32.88 -43.10
CA ALA A 80 19.85 -32.63 -41.69
C ALA A 80 18.37 -32.28 -41.45
N LEU A 81 17.77 -31.42 -42.30
CA LEU A 81 16.35 -31.08 -42.21
C LEU A 81 15.43 -32.28 -42.51
N ARG A 82 15.80 -33.15 -43.46
CA ARG A 82 15.04 -34.39 -43.73
C ARG A 82 15.09 -35.37 -42.55
N GLU A 83 16.29 -35.58 -41.99
CA GLU A 83 16.51 -36.44 -40.82
C GLU A 83 15.78 -35.88 -39.59
N PHE A 84 15.79 -34.56 -39.42
CA PHE A 84 15.04 -33.89 -38.36
C PHE A 84 13.54 -34.04 -38.54
N GLY A 85 13.00 -33.75 -39.74
CA GLY A 85 11.57 -33.92 -40.03
C GLY A 85 11.06 -35.33 -39.81
N THR A 86 11.91 -36.35 -40.00
CA THR A 86 11.57 -37.74 -39.64
C THR A 86 11.43 -37.91 -38.13
N ARG A 87 12.34 -37.35 -37.34
CA ARG A 87 12.30 -37.38 -35.86
C ARG A 87 11.13 -36.59 -35.29
N THR A 88 10.73 -35.51 -35.96
CA THR A 88 9.65 -34.61 -35.53
C THR A 88 8.27 -35.28 -35.55
N ARG A 89 8.05 -36.33 -36.36
CA ARG A 89 6.74 -37.01 -36.47
C ARG A 89 6.21 -37.57 -35.15
N ASP A 90 7.12 -38.00 -34.28
CA ASP A 90 6.77 -38.55 -32.96
C ASP A 90 6.96 -37.54 -31.83
N ALA A 91 7.37 -36.31 -32.13
CA ALA A 91 7.71 -35.31 -31.14
C ALA A 91 6.52 -34.41 -30.76
N ASP A 92 6.40 -34.09 -29.48
CA ASP A 92 5.47 -33.08 -28.98
C ASP A 92 6.03 -31.67 -29.19
N VAL A 93 7.33 -31.51 -28.94
CA VAL A 93 8.04 -30.23 -29.13
C VAL A 93 9.18 -30.42 -30.12
N ALA A 94 9.23 -29.53 -31.11
CA ALA A 94 10.35 -29.44 -32.02
C ALA A 94 10.93 -28.02 -32.00
N VAL A 95 12.26 -27.93 -31.95
CA VAL A 95 13.00 -26.66 -32.00
C VAL A 95 14.03 -26.72 -33.13
N ILE A 96 14.06 -25.69 -33.97
CA ILE A 96 15.17 -25.47 -34.91
C ILE A 96 15.83 -24.14 -34.56
N TYR A 97 17.14 -24.17 -34.29
CA TYR A 97 17.96 -22.98 -34.14
C TYR A 97 18.92 -22.91 -35.32
N TYR A 98 18.99 -21.76 -35.98
CA TYR A 98 19.96 -21.49 -37.04
C TYR A 98 20.69 -20.18 -36.76
N ALA A 99 22.02 -20.24 -36.73
CA ALA A 99 22.91 -19.08 -36.72
C ALA A 99 23.77 -19.06 -37.99
N GLY A 100 23.87 -17.89 -38.64
CA GLY A 100 24.63 -17.72 -39.86
C GLY A 100 24.09 -16.62 -40.77
N HIS A 101 24.47 -16.64 -42.05
CA HIS A 101 23.91 -15.71 -43.04
C HIS A 101 22.49 -16.11 -43.45
N GLY A 102 21.63 -15.10 -43.61
CA GLY A 102 20.32 -15.21 -44.23
C GLY A 102 20.08 -14.05 -45.19
N MET A 103 19.20 -14.24 -46.16
CA MET A 103 18.82 -13.17 -47.10
C MET A 103 17.39 -13.31 -47.56
N GLU A 104 16.83 -12.19 -48.02
CA GLU A 104 15.50 -12.12 -48.63
C GLU A 104 15.62 -11.87 -50.12
N VAL A 105 14.96 -12.71 -50.89
CA VAL A 105 14.76 -12.53 -52.34
C VAL A 105 13.28 -12.66 -52.63
N ASP A 106 12.69 -11.61 -53.21
CA ASP A 106 11.28 -11.60 -53.63
C ASP A 106 10.32 -11.96 -52.48
N GLY A 107 10.55 -11.38 -51.29
CA GLY A 107 9.74 -11.64 -50.08
C GLY A 107 9.93 -13.02 -49.45
N THR A 108 10.82 -13.86 -50.00
CA THR A 108 11.12 -15.20 -49.46
C THR A 108 12.46 -15.19 -48.73
N ASN A 109 12.47 -15.80 -47.56
CA ASN A 109 13.66 -15.92 -46.71
C ASN A 109 14.48 -17.15 -47.05
N TYR A 110 15.78 -16.96 -47.22
CA TYR A 110 16.74 -18.02 -47.51
C TYR A 110 17.83 -18.08 -46.43
N LEU A 111 18.14 -19.30 -46.00
CA LEU A 111 19.30 -19.62 -45.18
C LEU A 111 20.47 -19.99 -46.11
N ILE A 112 21.66 -19.50 -45.78
CA ILE A 112 22.84 -19.63 -46.65
C ILE A 112 23.78 -20.73 -46.13
N PRO A 113 24.00 -21.79 -46.91
CA PRO A 113 25.02 -22.81 -46.62
C PRO A 113 26.45 -22.32 -46.78
N THR A 114 27.42 -23.04 -46.21
CA THR A 114 28.84 -22.64 -46.25
C THR A 114 29.48 -22.71 -47.65
N ASP A 115 28.92 -23.53 -48.55
CA ASP A 115 29.41 -23.74 -49.90
C ASP A 115 28.71 -22.87 -50.97
N ALA A 116 27.76 -22.01 -50.58
CA ALA A 116 27.06 -21.13 -51.50
C ALA A 116 28.01 -20.10 -52.13
N ALA A 117 27.93 -19.93 -53.45
CA ALA A 117 28.70 -18.97 -54.24
C ALA A 117 27.82 -17.78 -54.68
N LEU A 118 26.56 -18.05 -55.04
CA LEU A 118 25.54 -17.06 -55.39
C LEU A 118 26.05 -15.99 -56.36
N GLU A 119 26.58 -16.42 -57.51
CA GLU A 119 27.13 -15.54 -58.55
C GLU A 119 26.03 -14.69 -59.21
N THR A 120 24.83 -15.25 -59.32
CA THR A 120 23.63 -14.61 -59.87
C THR A 120 22.47 -14.68 -58.88
N ASP A 121 21.47 -13.81 -59.05
CA ASP A 121 20.24 -13.82 -58.26
C ASP A 121 19.40 -15.09 -58.44
N THR A 122 19.56 -15.81 -59.55
CA THR A 122 18.91 -17.11 -59.77
C THR A 122 19.55 -18.26 -59.01
N ASP A 123 20.85 -18.19 -58.71
CA ASP A 123 21.56 -19.28 -58.01
C ASP A 123 21.04 -19.46 -56.58
N VAL A 124 20.35 -18.45 -56.02
CA VAL A 124 19.71 -18.51 -54.70
C VAL A 124 18.73 -19.68 -54.61
N TYR A 125 18.03 -20.01 -55.71
CA TYR A 125 17.05 -21.10 -55.69
C TYR A 125 17.70 -22.49 -55.62
N ASP A 126 18.94 -22.63 -56.12
CA ASP A 126 19.66 -23.90 -56.20
C ASP A 126 20.67 -24.09 -55.07
N GLU A 127 21.30 -23.01 -54.61
CA GLU A 127 22.39 -23.04 -53.61
C GLU A 127 21.92 -22.70 -52.19
N ALA A 128 20.85 -21.91 -52.03
CA ALA A 128 20.32 -21.56 -50.71
C ALA A 128 19.14 -22.46 -50.29
N LEU A 129 18.69 -22.30 -49.04
CA LEU A 129 17.53 -23.03 -48.51
C LEU A 129 16.41 -22.08 -48.10
N PRO A 130 15.21 -22.16 -48.69
CA PRO A 130 14.09 -21.33 -48.27
C PRO A 130 13.65 -21.71 -46.85
N ILE A 131 13.20 -20.72 -46.07
CA ILE A 131 12.68 -20.92 -44.70
C ILE A 131 11.50 -21.88 -44.69
N ASP A 132 10.69 -21.89 -45.76
CA ASP A 132 9.56 -22.81 -45.91
C ASP A 132 10.00 -24.27 -45.79
N ARG A 133 11.21 -24.61 -46.24
CA ARG A 133 11.77 -25.95 -46.07
C ARG A 133 12.03 -26.28 -44.60
N VAL A 134 12.43 -25.29 -43.81
CA VAL A 134 12.60 -25.42 -42.36
C VAL A 134 11.24 -25.58 -41.68
N LEU A 135 10.25 -24.79 -42.08
CA LEU A 135 8.89 -24.87 -41.56
C LEU A 135 8.23 -26.23 -41.84
N VAL A 136 8.41 -26.78 -43.04
CA VAL A 136 7.93 -28.13 -43.38
C VAL A 136 8.61 -29.21 -42.53
N SER A 137 9.87 -29.02 -42.14
CA SER A 137 10.59 -30.00 -41.30
C SER A 137 10.13 -30.01 -39.83
N ILE A 138 9.53 -28.92 -39.35
CA ILE A 138 9.05 -28.79 -37.97
C ILE A 138 7.54 -29.05 -37.85
N GLU A 139 6.80 -28.92 -38.96
CA GLU A 139 5.35 -29.12 -39.05
C GLU A 139 4.82 -30.41 -38.39
N PRO A 140 5.49 -31.58 -38.48
CA PRO A 140 4.94 -32.81 -37.88
C PRO A 140 4.82 -32.80 -36.35
N ALA A 141 5.38 -31.82 -35.64
CA ALA A 141 5.31 -31.77 -34.18
C ALA A 141 3.89 -31.49 -33.70
N LYS A 142 3.53 -32.05 -32.54
CA LYS A 142 2.14 -32.06 -32.06
C LYS A 142 1.75 -30.81 -31.25
N GLN A 143 2.63 -30.29 -30.41
CA GLN A 143 2.30 -29.26 -29.42
C GLN A 143 3.02 -27.93 -29.67
N LEU A 144 4.32 -27.94 -29.94
CA LEU A 144 5.11 -26.73 -30.13
C LEU A 144 6.08 -26.88 -31.31
N ARG A 145 6.04 -25.89 -32.20
CA ARG A 145 6.96 -25.73 -33.32
C ARG A 145 7.68 -24.40 -33.18
N LEU A 146 8.94 -24.44 -32.74
CA LEU A 146 9.74 -23.24 -32.50
C LEU A 146 10.90 -23.17 -33.49
N VAL A 147 10.94 -22.12 -34.31
CA VAL A 147 12.07 -21.81 -35.18
C VAL A 147 12.73 -20.53 -34.68
N ILE A 148 14.03 -20.59 -34.43
CA ILE A 148 14.83 -19.46 -33.94
C ILE A 148 15.90 -19.17 -34.99
N LEU A 149 15.87 -17.96 -35.54
CA LEU A 149 16.77 -17.50 -36.59
C LEU A 149 17.66 -16.39 -36.04
N ASP A 150 18.89 -16.76 -35.73
CA ASP A 150 19.99 -15.87 -35.35
C ASP A 150 20.85 -15.54 -36.57
N ALA A 151 20.17 -14.99 -37.58
CA ALA A 151 20.79 -14.67 -38.85
C ALA A 151 20.74 -13.17 -39.11
N CYS A 152 21.89 -12.63 -39.51
CA CYS A 152 22.00 -11.29 -40.05
C CYS A 152 21.17 -11.20 -41.34
N ARG A 153 20.48 -10.06 -41.50
CA ARG A 153 19.58 -9.76 -42.61
C ARG A 153 20.27 -8.99 -43.74
N ASP A 154 21.58 -8.74 -43.64
CA ASP A 154 22.37 -8.15 -44.71
C ASP A 154 22.79 -9.25 -45.70
N ASN A 155 22.47 -9.06 -46.98
CA ASN A 155 22.91 -9.97 -48.04
C ASN A 155 24.44 -9.81 -48.25
N PRO A 156 25.27 -10.80 -47.87
CA PRO A 156 26.72 -10.69 -47.98
C PRO A 156 27.19 -10.77 -49.45
N PHE A 157 26.32 -11.21 -50.36
CA PHE A 157 26.58 -11.31 -51.80
C PHE A 157 26.08 -10.08 -52.57
N ALA A 158 25.50 -9.07 -51.90
CA ALA A 158 24.90 -7.90 -52.57
C ALA A 158 25.87 -7.11 -53.47
N LYS A 159 27.18 -7.21 -53.22
CA LYS A 159 28.22 -6.52 -54.01
C LYS A 159 28.77 -7.37 -55.16
N THR A 160 28.68 -8.69 -55.07
CA THR A 160 29.30 -9.65 -56.01
C THR A 160 28.30 -10.32 -56.93
N MET A 161 27.05 -10.46 -56.47
CA MET A 161 25.96 -11.09 -57.21
C MET A 161 25.50 -10.23 -58.39
N LYS A 162 25.45 -10.83 -59.58
CA LYS A 162 24.92 -10.21 -60.80
C LYS A 162 23.40 -10.37 -60.83
N ARG A 163 22.67 -9.27 -61.00
CA ARG A 163 21.21 -9.30 -61.18
C ARG A 163 20.88 -9.69 -62.62
N THR A 164 20.22 -10.83 -62.82
CA THR A 164 19.77 -11.28 -64.14
C THR A 164 18.45 -10.64 -64.57
N VAL A 165 17.62 -10.18 -63.63
CA VAL A 165 16.35 -9.48 -63.93
C VAL A 165 16.19 -8.21 -63.08
N ALA A 166 15.96 -7.05 -63.72
CA ALA A 166 15.85 -5.74 -63.05
C ALA A 166 14.64 -5.59 -62.10
N SER A 167 13.66 -6.49 -62.18
CA SER A 167 12.41 -6.44 -61.39
C SER A 167 12.46 -7.20 -60.06
N ARG A 168 13.49 -8.01 -59.78
CA ARG A 168 13.58 -8.74 -58.50
C ARG A 168 14.14 -7.83 -57.41
N ALA A 169 13.30 -7.54 -56.41
CA ALA A 169 13.73 -6.82 -55.22
C ALA A 169 14.54 -7.77 -54.32
N ILE A 170 15.83 -7.44 -54.15
CA ILE A 170 16.68 -8.04 -53.11
C ILE A 170 16.55 -7.16 -51.87
N GLY A 171 15.89 -7.68 -50.83
CA GLY A 171 15.65 -6.96 -49.59
C GLY A 171 16.93 -6.81 -48.76
N ARG A 172 17.02 -5.74 -47.95
CA ARG A 172 17.96 -5.66 -46.80
C ARG A 172 17.31 -6.38 -45.63
N GLY A 173 17.16 -7.70 -45.70
CA GLY A 173 16.15 -8.36 -44.90
C GLY A 173 16.22 -9.86 -44.83
N LEU A 174 15.63 -10.39 -43.76
CA LEU A 174 14.67 -11.47 -43.90
C LEU A 174 13.27 -10.81 -43.91
N ALA A 175 12.34 -11.27 -44.73
CA ALA A 175 10.95 -10.87 -44.79
C ALA A 175 10.19 -11.25 -43.52
N LYS A 176 9.04 -10.61 -43.33
CA LYS A 176 8.03 -11.06 -42.36
C LYS A 176 7.47 -12.42 -42.80
N VAL A 177 7.48 -13.40 -41.90
CA VAL A 177 6.90 -14.73 -42.14
C VAL A 177 5.79 -14.96 -41.13
N GLU A 178 4.55 -15.03 -41.58
CA GLU A 178 3.43 -15.47 -40.75
C GLU A 178 3.22 -16.97 -40.97
N PRO A 179 3.46 -17.82 -39.95
CA PRO A 179 3.19 -19.24 -40.09
C PRO A 179 1.68 -19.46 -40.25
N THR A 180 1.32 -20.30 -41.22
CA THR A 180 -0.07 -20.67 -41.51
C THR A 180 -0.60 -21.76 -40.56
N THR A 181 0.30 -22.43 -39.84
CA THR A 181 -0.02 -23.51 -38.91
C THR A 181 -0.10 -23.01 -37.46
N PRO A 182 -1.11 -23.44 -36.67
CA PRO A 182 -1.23 -23.06 -35.27
C PRO A 182 -0.08 -23.66 -34.44
N ASN A 183 0.24 -23.02 -33.31
CA ASN A 183 1.32 -23.43 -32.41
C ASN A 183 2.73 -23.40 -33.03
N THR A 184 2.89 -22.59 -34.08
CA THR A 184 4.17 -22.29 -34.70
C THR A 184 4.62 -20.89 -34.30
N MET A 185 5.85 -20.80 -33.80
CA MET A 185 6.50 -19.56 -33.40
C MET A 185 7.84 -19.44 -34.11
N ILE A 186 8.08 -18.28 -34.73
CA ILE A 186 9.34 -17.96 -35.41
C ILE A 186 9.95 -16.74 -34.72
N ALA A 187 11.09 -16.92 -34.05
CA ALA A 187 11.82 -15.85 -33.41
C ALA A 187 13.01 -15.43 -34.28
N PHE A 188 13.12 -14.14 -34.56
CA PHE A 188 14.23 -13.54 -35.29
C PHE A 188 15.08 -12.71 -34.33
N ALA A 189 16.41 -12.77 -34.48
CA ALA A 189 17.35 -11.95 -33.71
C ALA A 189 17.18 -10.44 -33.94
N ALA A 190 16.58 -10.03 -35.06
CA ALA A 190 16.31 -8.63 -35.40
C ALA A 190 14.99 -8.49 -36.20
N LYS A 191 14.29 -7.37 -36.05
CA LYS A 191 13.03 -7.06 -36.75
C LYS A 191 13.22 -6.85 -38.27
N ALA A 192 12.08 -6.85 -38.99
CA ALA A 192 11.96 -6.44 -40.40
C ALA A 192 12.78 -5.16 -40.70
N GLY A 193 13.70 -5.25 -41.67
CA GLY A 193 14.52 -4.12 -42.12
C GLY A 193 15.66 -3.68 -41.19
N SER A 194 16.01 -4.45 -40.16
CA SER A 194 17.15 -4.18 -39.26
C SER A 194 18.14 -5.35 -39.21
N THR A 195 19.38 -5.07 -38.80
CA THR A 195 20.47 -6.03 -38.77
C THR A 195 20.69 -6.58 -37.37
N ALA A 196 21.05 -7.87 -37.29
CA ALA A 196 21.52 -8.46 -36.03
C ALA A 196 22.99 -8.09 -35.84
N SER A 197 23.41 -7.91 -34.59
CA SER A 197 24.80 -7.68 -34.25
C SER A 197 25.45 -9.01 -33.92
N ASP A 198 26.63 -9.25 -34.50
CA ASP A 198 27.47 -10.37 -34.11
C ASP A 198 28.07 -10.18 -32.71
N GLY A 199 27.91 -9.04 -32.04
CA GLY A 199 28.45 -8.82 -30.68
C GLY A 199 29.90 -8.33 -30.61
N GLY A 200 30.52 -8.03 -31.76
CA GLY A 200 31.90 -7.52 -31.82
C GLY A 200 32.90 -8.57 -31.35
N ASP A 201 33.68 -8.25 -30.30
CA ASP A 201 34.68 -9.15 -29.71
C ASP A 201 34.08 -10.19 -28.74
N SER A 202 32.76 -10.19 -28.52
CA SER A 202 32.12 -11.19 -27.66
C SER A 202 32.15 -12.58 -28.30
N ARG A 203 32.35 -13.61 -27.47
CA ARG A 203 32.41 -15.02 -27.92
C ARG A 203 31.11 -15.54 -28.53
N ASN A 204 29.97 -14.97 -28.14
CA ASN A 204 28.63 -15.36 -28.58
C ASN A 204 27.83 -14.12 -28.97
N SER A 205 26.80 -14.29 -29.80
CA SER A 205 25.87 -13.20 -30.17
C SER A 205 25.04 -12.74 -28.95
N PRO A 206 24.67 -11.46 -28.85
CA PRO A 206 23.80 -10.97 -27.77
C PRO A 206 22.45 -11.71 -27.70
N PHE A 207 21.94 -12.16 -28.85
CA PHE A 207 20.69 -12.91 -28.93
C PHE A 207 20.86 -14.34 -28.38
N ALA A 208 21.92 -15.06 -28.77
CA ALA A 208 22.21 -16.39 -28.25
C ALA A 208 22.44 -16.39 -26.74
N VAL A 209 23.15 -15.38 -26.22
CA VAL A 209 23.35 -15.20 -24.77
C VAL A 209 22.01 -15.03 -24.06
N ALA A 210 21.18 -14.08 -24.49
CA ALA A 210 19.87 -13.84 -23.88
C ALA A 210 18.93 -15.05 -23.97
N LEU A 211 18.94 -15.77 -25.11
CA LEU A 211 18.17 -17.02 -25.25
C LEU A 211 18.62 -18.06 -24.24
N SER A 212 19.92 -18.22 -24.06
CA SER A 212 20.49 -19.21 -23.14
C SER A 212 20.14 -18.92 -21.67
N ASP A 213 19.89 -17.66 -21.32
CA ASP A 213 19.53 -17.26 -19.97
C ASP A 213 18.02 -17.41 -19.68
N HIS A 214 17.16 -17.10 -20.66
CA HIS A 214 15.71 -17.05 -20.43
C HIS A 214 14.95 -18.31 -20.81
N LEU A 215 15.33 -19.00 -21.89
CA LEU A 215 14.62 -20.20 -22.34
C LEU A 215 14.68 -21.41 -21.39
N PRO A 216 15.76 -21.70 -20.65
CA PRO A 216 15.79 -22.86 -19.77
C PRO A 216 15.06 -22.63 -18.44
N LYS A 217 14.49 -21.44 -18.19
CA LYS A 217 13.79 -21.14 -16.93
C LYS A 217 12.52 -22.00 -16.80
N PRO A 218 12.44 -22.90 -15.79
CA PRO A 218 11.29 -23.80 -15.66
C PRO A 218 9.99 -23.02 -15.45
N GLY A 219 8.94 -23.40 -16.19
CA GLY A 219 7.61 -22.80 -16.06
C GLY A 219 7.45 -21.41 -16.66
N LEU A 220 8.48 -20.87 -17.32
CA LEU A 220 8.37 -19.58 -18.00
C LEU A 220 7.75 -19.75 -19.39
N ASP A 221 6.56 -19.19 -19.60
CA ASP A 221 5.89 -19.15 -20.91
C ASP A 221 6.80 -18.53 -21.98
N LEU A 222 6.85 -19.15 -23.16
CA LEU A 222 7.72 -18.73 -24.26
C LEU A 222 7.48 -17.29 -24.70
N ARG A 223 6.24 -16.77 -24.68
CA ARG A 223 5.97 -15.38 -25.08
C ARG A 223 6.63 -14.40 -24.11
N LYS A 224 6.61 -14.71 -22.81
CA LYS A 224 7.31 -13.92 -21.79
C LYS A 224 8.82 -14.09 -21.88
N ALA A 225 9.30 -15.31 -22.12
CA ALA A 225 10.73 -15.58 -22.30
C ALA A 225 11.30 -14.75 -23.45
N PHE A 226 10.66 -14.74 -24.62
CA PHE A 226 11.08 -13.91 -25.75
C PHE A 226 10.91 -12.40 -25.50
N GLY A 227 9.94 -11.99 -24.68
CA GLY A 227 9.84 -10.62 -24.20
C GLY A 227 11.09 -10.19 -23.42
N PHE A 228 11.55 -11.02 -22.47
CA PHE A 228 12.78 -10.74 -21.74
C PHE A 228 14.03 -10.80 -22.63
N VAL A 229 14.10 -11.76 -23.55
CA VAL A 229 15.19 -11.83 -24.54
C VAL A 229 15.28 -10.54 -25.35
N ARG A 230 14.13 -10.01 -25.80
CA ARG A 230 14.10 -8.73 -26.51
C ARG A 230 14.63 -7.60 -25.65
N ASP A 231 14.18 -7.50 -24.40
CA ASP A 231 14.58 -6.43 -23.49
C ASP A 231 16.09 -6.46 -23.18
N ASP A 232 16.67 -7.65 -23.01
CA ASP A 232 18.11 -7.83 -22.78
C ASP A 232 18.96 -7.53 -24.03
N VAL A 233 18.49 -7.91 -25.21
CA VAL A 233 19.18 -7.58 -26.48
C VAL A 233 19.11 -6.08 -26.76
N LEU A 234 17.97 -5.43 -26.53
CA LEU A 234 17.85 -3.97 -26.64
C LEU A 234 18.82 -3.28 -25.69
N LYS A 235 18.90 -3.74 -24.44
CA LYS A 235 19.81 -3.18 -23.43
C LYS A 235 21.28 -3.37 -23.81
N SER A 236 21.68 -4.57 -24.19
CA SER A 236 23.09 -4.90 -24.49
C SER A 236 23.59 -4.27 -25.79
N THR A 237 22.72 -4.05 -26.77
CA THR A 237 23.07 -3.46 -28.06
C THR A 237 22.86 -1.94 -28.11
N GLY A 238 22.40 -1.31 -27.02
CA GLY A 238 22.08 0.12 -26.99
C GLY A 238 20.95 0.49 -27.95
N ASN A 239 19.89 -0.33 -27.98
CA ASN A 239 18.72 -0.22 -28.86
C ASN A 239 19.00 -0.33 -30.36
N LYS A 240 20.16 -0.87 -30.76
CA LYS A 240 20.52 -1.07 -32.18
C LYS A 240 19.89 -2.34 -32.78
N GLN A 241 19.64 -3.34 -31.96
CA GLN A 241 19.04 -4.61 -32.36
C GLN A 241 17.78 -4.88 -31.54
N GLU A 242 16.70 -5.22 -32.22
CA GLU A 242 15.41 -5.54 -31.61
C GLU A 242 14.92 -6.91 -32.09
N PRO A 243 15.00 -7.96 -31.24
CA PRO A 243 14.43 -9.26 -31.57
C PRO A 243 12.93 -9.18 -31.78
N PHE A 244 12.42 -10.00 -32.72
CA PHE A 244 11.00 -10.01 -33.06
C PHE A 244 10.48 -11.43 -33.24
N VAL A 245 9.24 -11.67 -32.81
CA VAL A 245 8.60 -12.99 -32.88
C VAL A 245 7.35 -12.91 -33.74
N TYR A 246 7.22 -13.87 -34.67
CA TYR A 246 6.02 -14.07 -35.49
C TYR A 246 5.35 -15.41 -35.16
N GLY A 247 4.07 -15.50 -35.49
CA GLY A 247 3.24 -16.66 -35.22
C GLY A 247 2.40 -16.54 -33.96
N SER A 248 1.58 -17.56 -33.72
CA SER A 248 0.61 -17.58 -32.63
C SER A 248 0.68 -18.92 -31.91
N LEU A 249 0.90 -18.85 -30.60
CA LEU A 249 0.68 -19.96 -29.68
C LEU A 249 -0.74 -19.87 -29.12
N GLY A 250 -1.30 -21.02 -28.72
CA GLY A 250 -2.60 -21.10 -28.06
C GLY A 250 -2.73 -20.30 -26.76
N GLY A 251 -3.89 -20.40 -26.12
CA GLY A 251 -4.20 -19.68 -24.89
C GLY A 251 -3.40 -20.16 -23.67
N ASP A 252 -2.98 -21.42 -23.67
CA ASP A 252 -2.27 -22.04 -22.54
C ASP A 252 -0.83 -21.52 -22.40
N ASP A 253 -0.29 -21.59 -21.19
CA ASP A 253 1.13 -21.33 -20.94
C ASP A 253 1.97 -22.45 -21.56
N MET A 254 2.90 -22.08 -22.45
CA MET A 254 3.75 -23.00 -23.18
C MET A 254 5.22 -22.77 -22.80
N PRO A 255 5.71 -23.31 -21.68
CA PRO A 255 7.12 -23.19 -21.31
C PRO A 255 8.00 -24.19 -22.08
N LEU A 256 9.23 -23.81 -22.41
CA LEU A 256 10.19 -24.72 -23.06
C LEU A 256 10.66 -25.84 -22.13
N VAL A 257 10.88 -25.46 -20.87
CA VAL A 257 11.14 -26.38 -19.75
C VAL A 257 9.89 -26.39 -18.91
N PRO A 258 9.15 -27.52 -18.83
CA PRO A 258 8.00 -27.61 -17.96
C PRO A 258 8.43 -27.23 -16.56
N ALA A 259 7.58 -26.47 -15.85
CA ALA A 259 7.80 -26.25 -14.43
C ALA A 259 7.99 -27.65 -13.83
N LYS A 260 9.07 -27.86 -13.06
CA LYS A 260 9.15 -29.04 -12.20
C LYS A 260 7.80 -29.09 -11.51
N PRO A 261 7.07 -30.23 -11.55
CA PRO A 261 5.83 -30.33 -10.82
C PRO A 261 6.19 -29.97 -9.38
N VAL A 262 5.87 -28.74 -9.00
CA VAL A 262 5.51 -28.46 -7.63
C VAL A 262 4.34 -29.39 -7.51
N ALA A 263 4.54 -30.47 -6.75
CA ALA A 263 3.48 -31.40 -6.42
C ALA A 263 2.21 -30.55 -6.26
N THR A 264 1.18 -30.92 -7.01
CA THR A 264 -0.15 -30.32 -6.94
C THR A 264 -0.50 -30.20 -5.45
N GLY A 265 -0.29 -29.00 -4.91
CA GLY A 265 -0.20 -28.72 -3.49
C GLY A 265 0.92 -29.48 -2.74
N PRO A 266 1.31 -28.99 -1.55
CA PRO A 266 1.35 -29.96 -0.46
C PRO A 266 0.01 -30.71 -0.55
N GLN A 267 0.02 -32.05 -0.48
CA GLN A 267 -0.94 -32.66 0.42
C GLN A 267 -0.95 -31.75 1.63
N ALA A 268 -2.07 -31.06 1.91
CA ALA A 268 -2.19 -30.21 3.07
C ALA A 268 -1.44 -30.95 4.16
N ASN A 269 -0.34 -30.38 4.64
CA ASN A 269 0.38 -31.01 5.73
C ASN A 269 -0.75 -31.37 6.71
N PRO A 270 -0.93 -32.61 7.18
CA PRO A 270 -2.05 -32.93 8.06
C PRO A 270 -2.11 -31.97 9.26
N GLN A 271 -1.01 -31.25 9.51
CA GLN A 271 -0.88 -30.20 10.49
C GLN A 271 -1.00 -28.74 9.98
N SER A 272 -1.30 -28.45 8.71
CA SER A 272 -1.43 -27.06 8.22
C SER A 272 -2.74 -26.41 8.64
N GLU A 273 -3.86 -27.14 8.59
CA GLU A 273 -5.14 -26.68 9.14
C GLU A 273 -5.04 -26.60 10.67
N LEU A 274 -4.51 -27.65 11.30
CA LEU A 274 -4.27 -27.70 12.75
C LEU A 274 -3.34 -26.58 13.26
N ARG A 275 -2.30 -26.20 12.51
CA ARG A 275 -1.43 -25.06 12.83
C ARG A 275 -2.17 -23.73 12.67
N ARG A 276 -2.98 -23.56 11.63
CA ARG A 276 -3.77 -22.35 11.39
C ARG A 276 -4.80 -22.14 12.50
N ASP A 277 -5.50 -23.21 12.88
CA ASP A 277 -6.51 -23.16 13.94
C ASP A 277 -5.87 -22.89 15.30
N TYR A 278 -4.68 -23.45 15.56
CA TYR A 278 -3.89 -23.13 16.74
C TYR A 278 -3.47 -21.65 16.78
N GLU A 279 -3.07 -21.09 15.65
CA GLU A 279 -2.69 -19.68 15.53
C GLU A 279 -3.90 -18.75 15.73
N LEU A 280 -5.09 -19.14 15.26
CA LEU A 280 -6.32 -18.42 15.52
C LEU A 280 -6.70 -18.45 17.01
N ALA A 281 -6.58 -19.60 17.67
CA ALA A 281 -6.77 -19.72 19.11
C ALA A 281 -5.75 -18.88 19.90
N LEU A 282 -4.50 -18.79 19.41
CA LEU A 282 -3.48 -17.92 19.98
C LEU A 282 -3.81 -16.43 19.84
N GLN A 283 -4.38 -16.01 18.71
CA GLN A 283 -4.83 -14.63 18.48
C GLN A 283 -6.02 -14.25 19.37
N LEU A 284 -6.94 -15.18 19.61
CA LEU A 284 -8.06 -14.99 20.54
C LEU A 284 -7.54 -14.91 21.98
N GLY A 285 -6.65 -15.82 22.37
CA GLY A 285 -6.01 -15.82 23.69
C GLY A 285 -6.96 -16.04 24.87
N THR A 286 -8.20 -16.47 24.63
CA THR A 286 -9.23 -16.70 25.66
C THR A 286 -9.36 -18.18 26.02
N ARG A 287 -9.91 -18.47 27.20
CA ARG A 287 -10.23 -19.84 27.64
C ARG A 287 -11.09 -20.57 26.60
N ASP A 288 -12.20 -19.96 26.19
CA ASP A 288 -13.13 -20.54 25.21
C ASP A 288 -12.46 -20.85 23.86
N GLY A 289 -11.54 -19.99 23.41
CA GLY A 289 -10.79 -20.20 22.17
C GLY A 289 -9.88 -21.44 22.24
N TRP A 290 -9.22 -21.66 23.36
CA TRP A 290 -8.38 -22.85 23.57
C TRP A 290 -9.21 -24.12 23.81
N GLU A 291 -10.34 -24.02 24.52
CA GLU A 291 -11.27 -25.15 24.71
C GLU A 291 -11.89 -25.59 23.37
N ALA A 292 -12.29 -24.64 22.51
CA ALA A 292 -12.78 -24.94 21.17
C ALA A 292 -11.71 -25.61 20.29
N PHE A 293 -10.46 -25.13 20.36
CA PHE A 293 -9.34 -25.77 19.67
C PHE A 293 -9.12 -27.21 20.14
N LEU A 294 -9.15 -27.46 21.46
CA LEU A 294 -8.97 -28.80 22.04
C LEU A 294 -10.15 -29.74 21.80
N ALA A 295 -11.37 -29.22 21.67
CA ALA A 295 -12.54 -30.01 21.30
C ALA A 295 -12.41 -30.57 19.87
N GLN A 296 -11.84 -29.77 18.96
CA GLN A 296 -11.56 -30.18 17.58
C GLN A 296 -10.29 -31.05 17.49
N TYR A 297 -9.25 -30.75 18.28
CA TYR A 297 -7.95 -31.42 18.27
C TYR A 297 -7.51 -31.84 19.68
N PRO A 298 -8.00 -33.01 20.19
CA PRO A 298 -7.80 -33.41 21.58
C PRO A 298 -6.37 -33.89 21.91
N GLU A 299 -5.65 -34.38 20.90
CA GLU A 299 -4.34 -35.04 21.06
C GLU A 299 -3.30 -34.48 20.08
N GLY A 300 -2.02 -34.62 20.43
CA GLY A 300 -0.88 -34.20 19.62
C GLY A 300 -0.13 -32.99 20.16
N PHE A 301 0.90 -32.56 19.42
CA PHE A 301 1.83 -31.51 19.88
C PHE A 301 1.13 -30.18 20.19
N TYR A 302 0.30 -29.68 19.27
CA TYR A 302 -0.41 -28.41 19.46
C TYR A 302 -1.52 -28.50 20.51
N ALA A 303 -2.13 -29.68 20.71
CA ALA A 303 -3.05 -29.92 21.81
C ALA A 303 -2.34 -29.80 23.17
N ASN A 304 -1.12 -30.32 23.29
CA ASN A 304 -0.32 -30.15 24.50
C ASN A 304 0.07 -28.69 24.75
N LEU A 305 0.37 -27.93 23.69
CA LEU A 305 0.63 -26.49 23.82
C LEU A 305 -0.62 -25.71 24.24
N ALA A 306 -1.80 -26.01 23.67
CA ALA A 306 -3.07 -25.38 24.03
C ALA A 306 -3.47 -25.69 25.48
N LYS A 307 -3.29 -26.93 25.95
CA LYS A 307 -3.44 -27.30 27.37
C LYS A 307 -2.51 -26.46 28.27
N GLY A 308 -1.28 -26.21 27.82
CA GLY A 308 -0.34 -25.31 28.49
C GLY A 308 -0.84 -23.86 28.58
N GLN A 309 -1.47 -23.33 27.53
CA GLN A 309 -2.06 -21.99 27.54
C GLN A 309 -3.26 -21.89 28.49
N LEU A 310 -4.13 -22.90 28.52
CA LEU A 310 -5.24 -22.96 29.48
C LEU A 310 -4.77 -22.98 30.92
N ASN A 311 -3.72 -23.74 31.22
CA ASN A 311 -3.12 -23.76 32.57
C ASN A 311 -2.57 -22.38 32.96
N LYS A 312 -1.99 -21.64 32.01
CA LYS A 312 -1.51 -20.27 32.25
C LYS A 312 -2.67 -19.33 32.56
N ILE A 313 -3.75 -19.37 31.78
CA ILE A 313 -4.96 -18.55 32.01
C ILE A 313 -5.56 -18.89 33.37
N ALA A 314 -5.70 -20.18 33.71
CA ALA A 314 -6.24 -20.61 35.00
C ALA A 314 -5.34 -20.14 36.19
N ALA A 315 -4.02 -20.16 36.03
CA ALA A 315 -3.10 -19.63 37.02
C ALA A 315 -3.22 -18.10 37.19
N GLU A 316 -3.44 -17.36 36.10
CA GLU A 316 -3.67 -15.92 36.14
C GLU A 316 -5.03 -15.57 36.77
N GLU A 317 -6.09 -16.30 36.43
CA GLU A 317 -7.43 -16.15 37.03
C GLU A 317 -7.42 -16.44 38.53
N THR A 318 -6.76 -17.52 38.96
CA THR A 318 -6.63 -17.85 40.38
C THR A 318 -5.82 -16.80 41.14
N ARG A 319 -4.74 -16.27 40.54
CA ARG A 319 -3.98 -15.14 41.11
C ARG A 319 -4.85 -13.89 41.22
N ALA A 320 -5.59 -13.54 40.18
CA ALA A 320 -6.48 -12.39 40.18
C ALA A 320 -7.61 -12.53 41.22
N ALA A 321 -8.21 -13.72 41.34
CA ALA A 321 -9.23 -14.01 42.35
C ALA A 321 -8.66 -13.94 43.77
N ALA A 322 -7.44 -14.45 44.00
CA ALA A 322 -6.76 -14.34 45.28
C ALA A 322 -6.45 -12.87 45.64
N GLU A 323 -6.00 -12.07 44.67
CA GLU A 323 -5.75 -10.64 44.87
C GLU A 323 -7.03 -9.86 45.18
N GLN A 324 -8.14 -10.14 44.47
CA GLN A 324 -9.44 -9.55 44.76
C GLN A 324 -9.95 -9.93 46.14
N LYS A 325 -9.78 -11.19 46.54
CA LYS A 325 -10.15 -11.67 47.88
C LYS A 325 -9.29 -11.00 48.97
N ALA A 326 -8.00 -10.80 48.71
CA ALA A 326 -7.12 -10.06 49.61
C ALA A 326 -7.55 -8.59 49.76
N LYS A 327 -7.85 -7.90 48.65
CA LYS A 327 -8.37 -6.52 48.67
C LYS A 327 -9.71 -6.42 49.41
N ALA A 328 -10.62 -7.38 49.20
CA ALA A 328 -11.89 -7.43 49.92
C ALA A 328 -11.68 -7.61 51.43
N ALA A 329 -10.75 -8.49 51.84
CA ALA A 329 -10.41 -8.69 53.24
C ALA A 329 -9.75 -7.46 53.87
N GLU A 330 -8.88 -6.76 53.15
CA GLU A 330 -8.30 -5.48 53.60
C GLU A 330 -9.36 -4.38 53.75
N HIS A 331 -10.26 -4.27 52.78
CA HIS A 331 -11.36 -3.31 52.85
C HIS A 331 -12.31 -3.60 54.01
N GLU A 332 -12.63 -4.88 54.26
CA GLU A 332 -13.43 -5.28 55.41
C GLU A 332 -12.72 -4.98 56.75
N LYS A 333 -11.41 -5.24 56.82
CA LYS A 333 -10.60 -4.88 58.00
C LYS A 333 -10.58 -3.37 58.22
N ALA A 334 -10.40 -2.58 57.17
CA ALA A 334 -10.44 -1.12 57.25
C ALA A 334 -11.81 -0.60 57.71
N ARG A 335 -12.91 -1.19 57.21
CA ARG A 335 -14.28 -0.89 57.66
C ARG A 335 -14.45 -1.17 59.16
N LEU A 336 -14.00 -2.33 59.63
CA LEU A 336 -14.09 -2.69 61.06
C LEU A 336 -13.25 -1.76 61.94
N ILE A 337 -12.07 -1.32 61.47
CA ILE A 337 -11.25 -0.34 62.19
C ILE A 337 -11.97 1.02 62.25
N ALA A 338 -12.54 1.47 61.14
CA ALA A 338 -13.30 2.72 61.07
C ALA A 338 -14.54 2.68 61.98
N GLU A 339 -15.27 1.57 61.99
CA GLU A 339 -16.45 1.37 62.86
C GLU A 339 -16.05 1.40 64.35
N ARG A 340 -14.93 0.75 64.71
CA ARG A 340 -14.38 0.82 66.08
C ARG A 340 -13.95 2.24 66.46
N ALA A 341 -13.34 2.98 65.52
CA ALA A 341 -12.95 4.37 65.74
C ALA A 341 -14.18 5.27 65.94
N GLN A 342 -15.21 5.11 65.11
CA GLN A 342 -16.48 5.83 65.27
C GLN A 342 -17.17 5.49 66.59
N LYS A 343 -17.20 4.22 66.98
CA LYS A 343 -17.77 3.81 68.27
C LYS A 343 -17.00 4.42 69.45
N ALA A 344 -15.67 4.42 69.40
CA ALA A 344 -14.84 5.06 70.42
C ALA A 344 -15.04 6.59 70.46
N GLU A 345 -15.24 7.24 69.32
CA GLU A 345 -15.57 8.67 69.24
C GLU A 345 -16.96 8.96 69.81
N GLN A 346 -17.97 8.14 69.50
CA GLN A 346 -19.30 8.24 70.09
C GLN A 346 -19.27 8.03 71.61
N GLU A 347 -18.50 7.07 72.11
CA GLU A 347 -18.32 6.85 73.55
C GLU A 347 -17.63 8.04 74.22
N LYS A 348 -16.61 8.64 73.58
CA LYS A 348 -15.98 9.88 74.05
C LYS A 348 -16.94 11.06 74.04
N ALA A 349 -17.73 11.25 72.98
CA ALA A 349 -18.73 12.30 72.89
C ALA A 349 -19.82 12.14 73.95
N ALA A 350 -20.29 10.91 74.20
CA ALA A 350 -21.24 10.61 75.25
C ALA A 350 -20.66 10.87 76.65
N ALA A 351 -19.39 10.53 76.90
CA ALA A 351 -18.71 10.84 78.15
C ALA A 351 -18.53 12.36 78.35
N ALA A 352 -18.15 13.09 77.29
CA ALA A 352 -18.03 14.55 77.33
C ALA A 352 -19.39 15.23 77.58
N ALA A 353 -20.48 14.73 76.97
CA ALA A 353 -21.83 15.23 77.21
C ALA A 353 -22.26 15.01 78.67
N LYS A 354 -21.98 13.84 79.25
CA LYS A 354 -22.24 13.56 80.67
C LYS A 354 -21.43 14.49 81.58
N ALA A 355 -20.14 14.68 81.31
CA ALA A 355 -19.29 15.58 82.09
C ALA A 355 -19.74 17.05 81.99
N ALA A 356 -20.19 17.49 80.81
CA ALA A 356 -20.75 18.83 80.62
C ALA A 356 -22.06 19.03 81.40
N GLU A 357 -22.92 18.01 81.45
CA GLU A 357 -24.15 18.03 82.24
C GLU A 357 -23.85 18.08 83.74
N GLU A 358 -22.92 17.26 84.24
CA GLU A 358 -22.47 17.30 85.63
C GLU A 358 -21.85 18.65 86.00
N ALA A 359 -21.05 19.23 85.10
CA ALA A 359 -20.47 20.56 85.30
C ALA A 359 -21.54 21.66 85.33
N ARG A 360 -22.59 21.56 84.50
CA ARG A 360 -23.74 22.48 84.54
C ARG A 360 -24.48 22.38 85.87
N ILE A 361 -24.77 21.16 86.34
CA ILE A 361 -25.41 20.93 87.63
C ILE A 361 -24.55 21.47 88.78
N ALA A 362 -23.23 21.29 88.72
CA ALA A 362 -22.30 21.83 89.70
C ALA A 362 -22.26 23.37 89.69
N ALA A 363 -22.23 23.99 88.50
CA ALA A 363 -22.27 25.44 88.35
C ALA A 363 -23.60 26.04 88.85
N GLU A 364 -24.72 25.36 88.61
CA GLU A 364 -26.03 25.78 89.10
C GLU A 364 -26.11 25.69 90.64
N LYS A 365 -25.60 24.60 91.23
CA LYS A 365 -25.44 24.49 92.70
C LYS A 365 -24.53 25.59 93.26
N GLN A 366 -23.41 25.90 92.59
CA GLN A 366 -22.51 26.96 93.02
C GLN A 366 -23.20 28.33 92.96
N LYS A 367 -23.97 28.60 91.90
CA LYS A 367 -24.77 29.82 91.78
C LYS A 367 -25.82 29.92 92.89
N GLN A 368 -26.48 28.80 93.25
CA GLN A 368 -27.40 28.77 94.40
C GLN A 368 -26.68 29.05 95.73
N ILE A 369 -25.48 28.51 95.93
CA ILE A 369 -24.66 28.78 97.12
C ILE A 369 -24.27 30.26 97.18
N GLU A 370 -23.87 30.86 96.07
CA GLU A 370 -23.52 32.28 96.00
C GLU A 370 -24.74 33.19 96.18
N GLN A 371 -25.89 32.83 95.60
CA GLN A 371 -27.15 33.52 95.85
C GLN A 371 -27.55 33.44 97.33
N ALA A 372 -27.47 32.27 97.96
CA ALA A 372 -27.74 32.11 99.39
C ALA A 372 -26.76 32.94 100.26
N LYS A 373 -25.48 33.03 99.87
CA LYS A 373 -24.50 33.90 100.54
C LYS A 373 -24.82 35.39 100.35
N ALA A 374 -25.22 35.80 99.14
CA ALA A 374 -25.60 37.17 98.85
C ALA A 374 -26.88 37.58 99.59
N GLU A 375 -27.88 36.71 99.63
CA GLU A 375 -29.10 36.89 100.43
C GLU A 375 -28.76 36.98 101.92
N ALA A 376 -27.89 36.11 102.45
CA ALA A 376 -27.44 36.18 103.83
C ALA A 376 -26.67 37.48 104.14
N ALA A 377 -25.81 37.94 103.21
CA ALA A 377 -25.09 39.21 103.34
C ALA A 377 -26.04 40.42 103.27
N GLU A 378 -27.08 40.38 102.43
CA GLU A 378 -28.12 41.41 102.36
C GLU A 378 -28.95 41.44 103.65
N GLN A 379 -29.30 40.27 104.20
CA GLN A 379 -29.95 40.17 105.51
C GLN A 379 -29.07 40.77 106.61
N GLN A 380 -27.77 40.44 106.63
CA GLN A 380 -26.81 41.04 107.55
C GLN A 380 -26.69 42.56 107.37
N ARG A 381 -26.69 43.05 106.12
CA ARG A 381 -26.67 44.48 105.82
C ARG A 381 -27.95 45.18 106.31
N LYS A 382 -29.14 44.58 106.11
CA LYS A 382 -30.40 45.12 106.64
C LYS A 382 -30.40 45.15 108.17
N ILE A 383 -29.85 44.13 108.83
CA ILE A 383 -29.66 44.11 110.29
C ILE A 383 -28.68 45.21 110.72
N ALA A 384 -27.56 45.40 110.00
CA ALA A 384 -26.57 46.43 110.28
C ALA A 384 -27.09 47.85 110.02
N GLU A 385 -27.88 48.06 108.96
CA GLU A 385 -28.54 49.33 108.66
C GLU A 385 -29.65 49.64 109.68
N ALA A 386 -30.41 48.64 110.14
CA ALA A 386 -31.35 48.82 111.25
C ALA A 386 -30.62 49.16 112.56
N ALA A 387 -29.47 48.53 112.83
CA ALA A 387 -28.63 48.87 113.97
C ALA A 387 -28.00 50.27 113.85
N ALA A 388 -27.57 50.67 112.65
CA ALA A 388 -27.04 51.99 112.37
C ALA A 388 -28.12 53.08 112.44
N ALA A 389 -29.34 52.80 111.98
CA ALA A 389 -30.49 53.69 112.12
C ALA A 389 -30.87 53.87 113.60
N LYS A 390 -30.81 52.80 114.39
CA LYS A 390 -30.97 52.87 115.86
C LYS A 390 -29.85 53.70 116.50
N ALA A 391 -28.60 53.49 116.11
CA ALA A 391 -27.45 54.27 116.60
C ALA A 391 -27.50 55.74 116.16
N LEU A 392 -28.05 56.04 114.97
CA LEU A 392 -28.25 57.40 114.48
C LEU A 392 -29.42 58.08 115.21
N ALA A 393 -30.48 57.36 115.55
CA ALA A 393 -31.56 57.86 116.41
C ALA A 393 -31.04 58.16 117.84
N GLU A 394 -30.15 57.31 118.38
CA GLU A 394 -29.46 57.56 119.65
C GLU A 394 -28.47 58.73 119.56
N LYS A 395 -27.74 58.88 118.45
CA LYS A 395 -26.87 60.04 118.20
C LYS A 395 -27.65 61.33 117.99
N GLN A 396 -28.79 61.32 117.30
CA GLN A 396 -29.66 62.49 117.15
C GLN A 396 -30.34 62.85 118.48
N ALA A 397 -30.66 61.86 119.33
CA ALA A 397 -31.08 62.12 120.71
C ALA A 397 -29.94 62.74 121.55
N ALA A 398 -28.69 62.29 121.34
CA ALA A 398 -27.51 62.83 122.00
C ALA A 398 -27.06 64.21 121.46
N GLU A 399 -27.25 64.51 120.17
CA GLU A 399 -26.99 65.82 119.56
C GLU A 399 -28.06 66.83 119.94
N LYS A 400 -29.33 66.43 120.06
CA LYS A 400 -30.38 67.29 120.63
C LYS A 400 -30.11 67.62 122.10
N ALA A 401 -29.44 66.73 122.83
CA ALA A 401 -28.95 66.98 124.20
C ALA A 401 -27.64 67.79 124.26
N LYS A 402 -26.80 67.78 123.21
CA LYS A 402 -25.56 68.58 123.13
C LYS A 402 -25.75 69.97 122.51
N ALA A 403 -26.79 70.18 121.71
CA ALA A 403 -27.17 71.47 121.13
C ALA A 403 -27.74 72.46 122.18
N GLU A 404 -28.09 72.00 123.39
CA GLU A 404 -28.45 72.86 124.52
C GLU A 404 -27.23 73.27 125.38
N LEU A 405 -26.07 72.62 125.20
CA LEU A 405 -24.87 72.83 126.02
C LEU A 405 -23.70 73.55 125.31
N ALA A 406 -23.78 73.77 123.99
CA ALA A 406 -22.69 74.37 123.21
C ALA A 406 -23.07 75.72 122.55
N ALA A 407 -23.91 76.52 123.23
CA ALA A 407 -24.01 77.97 123.06
C ALA A 407 -22.81 78.73 123.70
N LYS A 408 -21.67 78.06 123.85
CA LYS A 408 -20.42 78.62 124.35
C LYS A 408 -19.28 78.01 123.55
N GLN A 409 -18.47 78.89 122.95
CA GLN A 409 -17.15 78.64 122.31
C GLN A 409 -17.25 78.33 120.80
N ALA A 410 -17.29 79.38 119.97
CA ALA A 410 -16.13 80.09 119.37
C ALA A 410 -15.73 79.44 118.02
N ALA A 411 -16.08 80.01 116.87
CA ALA A 411 -15.54 81.21 116.21
C ALA A 411 -14.15 80.98 115.55
N GLU A 412 -14.15 81.20 114.22
CA GLU A 412 -13.03 81.50 113.29
C GLU A 412 -12.39 80.39 112.39
N LYS A 413 -12.73 80.53 111.08
CA LYS A 413 -11.90 80.58 109.84
C LYS A 413 -10.98 79.39 109.48
N ALA A 414 -11.18 78.74 108.32
CA ALA A 414 -10.76 79.13 106.96
C ALA A 414 -9.22 79.30 106.84
N GLU A 415 -8.47 78.81 105.86
CA GLU A 415 -8.67 78.04 104.63
C GLU A 415 -7.24 77.91 104.00
N GLN A 416 -6.98 76.87 103.19
CA GLN A 416 -6.04 76.80 102.04
C GLN A 416 -4.50 76.53 102.15
N VAL A 417 -4.09 75.57 101.28
CA VAL A 417 -3.00 75.59 100.26
C VAL A 417 -1.62 74.92 100.53
N ALA A 418 -1.42 73.80 99.80
CA ALA A 418 -0.27 73.35 98.95
C ALA A 418 1.15 73.20 99.56
N LYS A 419 2.05 72.27 99.16
CA LYS A 419 2.53 71.83 97.82
C LYS A 419 3.56 70.63 98.02
N PRO A 420 4.43 70.17 97.09
CA PRO A 420 4.49 68.77 96.56
C PRO A 420 5.92 68.12 96.53
N ALA A 421 6.16 67.21 95.55
CA ALA A 421 7.43 66.68 94.98
C ALA A 421 8.02 65.42 95.64
N ALA A 422 8.68 64.45 95.00
CA ALA A 422 9.03 64.04 93.62
C ALA A 422 9.50 62.56 93.77
N ASP A 423 9.60 61.67 92.78
CA ASP A 423 10.66 61.59 91.75
C ASP A 423 10.39 60.31 90.91
N ARG A 424 10.39 60.40 89.56
CA ARG A 424 11.40 59.86 88.59
C ARG A 424 11.33 58.34 88.31
N GLN A 425 11.51 57.77 87.11
CA GLN A 425 11.91 58.16 85.73
C GLN A 425 11.57 56.92 84.83
N LEU A 426 10.88 56.98 83.67
CA LEU A 426 11.34 57.07 82.25
C LEU A 426 12.53 56.15 81.83
N PRO A 427 12.69 55.69 80.55
CA PRO A 427 12.27 56.28 79.24
C PRO A 427 11.61 55.28 78.22
N GLU A 428 10.77 55.65 77.23
CA GLU A 428 10.96 56.28 75.87
C GLU A 428 11.24 55.23 74.74
N VAL A 429 10.71 55.24 73.50
CA VAL A 429 10.56 56.25 72.40
C VAL A 429 9.51 55.71 71.37
N GLU A 430 8.39 56.37 71.03
CA GLU A 430 8.05 57.32 69.91
C GLU A 430 7.82 56.68 68.50
N ASN A 431 6.56 56.50 68.02
CA ASN A 431 5.70 57.33 67.09
C ASN A 431 6.14 57.29 65.59
N GLN A 432 5.32 57.18 64.53
CA GLN A 432 4.04 57.82 64.19
C GLN A 432 3.39 57.24 62.88
N LYS A 433 2.04 57.20 62.83
CA LYS A 433 1.07 57.60 61.75
C LYS A 433 0.85 56.91 60.35
N VAL A 434 -0.42 56.45 60.20
CA VAL A 434 -1.49 56.47 59.12
C VAL A 434 -1.27 55.99 57.66
N ALA A 435 -2.07 54.99 57.20
CA ALA A 435 -3.24 55.12 56.27
C ALA A 435 -3.60 53.85 55.43
N ALA A 436 -4.91 53.72 55.12
CA ALA A 436 -5.57 53.13 53.93
C ALA A 436 -6.14 51.68 53.88
N LEU A 437 -7.20 51.55 53.07
CA LEU A 437 -8.24 50.50 52.90
C LEU A 437 -7.94 49.42 51.82
N SER A 438 -8.40 48.17 52.05
CA SER A 438 -8.83 47.06 51.13
C SER A 438 -7.98 46.68 49.88
N PRO A 439 -8.36 45.72 48.99
CA PRO A 439 -8.42 44.25 49.11
C PRO A 439 -7.60 43.45 48.03
N GLY A 440 -7.34 42.16 48.27
CA GLY A 440 -7.19 41.07 47.26
C GLY A 440 -5.88 40.93 46.43
N PRO A 441 -5.29 39.73 46.29
CA PRO A 441 -4.27 39.47 45.28
C PRO A 441 -4.89 39.08 43.93
N ILE A 442 -4.43 39.75 42.86
CA ILE A 442 -4.60 39.35 41.46
C ILE A 442 -3.62 38.22 41.18
N SER A 443 -4.17 37.11 40.69
CA SER A 443 -3.45 35.89 40.31
C SER A 443 -2.44 36.14 39.19
N THR A 444 -1.16 35.89 39.45
CA THR A 444 -0.18 35.62 38.40
C THR A 444 -0.35 34.16 37.98
N LEU A 445 -0.77 33.93 36.73
CA LEU A 445 -0.86 32.58 36.16
C LEU A 445 0.48 31.86 36.32
N SER A 446 0.46 30.66 36.87
CA SER A 446 1.66 29.82 36.97
C SER A 446 2.15 29.41 35.57
N ALA A 447 3.45 29.16 35.40
CA ALA A 447 4.03 28.76 34.11
C ALA A 447 3.38 27.50 33.51
N ALA A 448 2.84 26.62 34.35
CA ALA A 448 2.08 25.43 33.96
C ALA A 448 0.69 25.78 33.40
N GLU A 449 -0.01 26.77 33.99
CA GLU A 449 -1.30 27.26 33.50
C GLU A 449 -1.15 28.01 32.18
N LEU A 450 -0.05 28.76 32.01
CA LEU A 450 0.27 29.46 30.77
C LEU A 450 0.58 28.47 29.64
N SER A 451 1.38 27.43 29.91
CA SER A 451 1.67 26.36 28.94
C SER A 451 0.40 25.62 28.49
N LYS A 452 -0.47 25.28 29.44
CA LYS A 452 -1.75 24.62 29.16
C LYS A 452 -2.70 25.51 28.35
N SER A 453 -2.72 26.81 28.65
CA SER A 453 -3.55 27.79 27.92
C SER A 453 -3.09 27.96 26.47
N VAL A 454 -1.78 28.08 26.23
CA VAL A 454 -1.21 28.18 24.87
C VAL A 454 -1.48 26.89 24.07
N GLN A 455 -1.32 25.72 24.67
CA GLN A 455 -1.62 24.44 24.01
C GLN A 455 -3.12 24.27 23.70
N SER A 456 -4.00 24.72 24.60
CA SER A 456 -5.44 24.72 24.35
C SER A 456 -5.82 25.61 23.17
N GLU A 457 -5.22 26.80 23.08
CA GLU A 457 -5.42 27.72 21.96
C GLU A 457 -4.83 27.19 20.64
N LEU A 458 -3.66 26.54 20.69
CA LEU A 458 -3.08 25.84 19.53
C LEU A 458 -3.98 24.73 18.99
N ARG A 459 -4.75 24.06 19.86
CA ARG A 459 -5.77 23.09 19.45
C ARG A 459 -6.98 23.77 18.82
N ARG A 460 -7.45 24.89 19.40
CA ARG A 460 -8.56 25.68 18.83
C ARG A 460 -8.27 26.15 17.40
N VAL A 461 -7.04 26.60 17.14
CA VAL A 461 -6.61 27.01 15.79
C VAL A 461 -6.19 25.83 14.89
N GLY A 462 -6.33 24.59 15.38
CA GLY A 462 -6.10 23.35 14.62
C GLY A 462 -4.65 22.95 14.41
N CYS A 463 -3.69 23.59 15.08
CA CYS A 463 -2.25 23.34 14.92
C CYS A 463 -1.70 22.26 15.87
N LEU A 464 -2.43 21.93 16.94
CA LEU A 464 -2.10 20.86 17.89
C LEU A 464 -3.22 19.83 17.98
N THR A 465 -2.90 18.54 17.82
CA THR A 465 -3.87 17.43 17.87
C THR A 465 -3.90 16.70 19.22
N ALA A 466 -2.85 16.81 20.02
CA ALA A 466 -2.74 16.19 21.34
C ALA A 466 -3.42 17.03 22.45
N SER A 467 -3.70 16.41 23.60
CA SER A 467 -4.26 17.03 24.81
C SER A 467 -3.35 18.11 25.41
N ALA A 468 -3.92 19.06 26.15
CA ALA A 468 -3.19 20.25 26.62
C ALA A 468 -2.57 19.87 27.96
N GLU A 469 -1.25 19.70 27.95
CA GLU A 469 -0.46 19.25 29.08
C GLU A 469 0.13 20.47 29.82
N SER A 470 0.47 20.28 31.10
CA SER A 470 1.10 21.31 31.92
C SER A 470 2.56 21.58 31.53
N GLU A 471 3.19 20.69 30.75
CA GLU A 471 4.58 20.79 30.32
C GLU A 471 4.69 21.24 28.85
N TRP A 472 5.71 22.07 28.55
CA TRP A 472 5.97 22.55 27.19
C TRP A 472 6.77 21.50 26.39
N THR A 473 6.06 20.62 25.69
CA THR A 473 6.66 19.48 24.98
C THR A 473 7.14 19.85 23.57
N SER A 474 7.98 19.00 22.96
CA SER A 474 8.40 19.15 21.56
C SER A 474 7.22 19.10 20.57
N ALA A 475 6.09 18.50 20.96
CA ALA A 475 4.86 18.55 20.19
C ALA A 475 4.26 19.96 20.17
N ALA A 476 4.19 20.63 21.33
CA ALA A 476 3.74 22.02 21.43
C ALA A 476 4.63 22.98 20.63
N GLN A 477 5.96 22.78 20.67
CA GLN A 477 6.93 23.53 19.87
C GLN A 477 6.67 23.37 18.36
N ARG A 478 6.49 22.14 17.87
CA ARG A 478 6.17 21.89 16.45
C ARG A 478 4.83 22.50 16.04
N SER A 479 3.84 22.47 16.92
CA SER A 479 2.52 23.09 16.68
C SER A 479 2.58 24.61 16.61
N LEU A 480 3.39 25.26 17.46
CA LEU A 480 3.61 26.71 17.38
C LEU A 480 4.40 27.10 16.12
N THR A 481 5.32 26.22 15.67
CA THR A 481 6.02 26.38 14.38
C THR A 481 5.06 26.34 13.20
N LEU A 482 4.12 25.38 13.19
CA LEU A 482 3.08 25.29 12.16
C LEU A 482 2.18 26.53 12.18
N PHE A 483 1.78 26.98 13.37
CA PHE A 483 1.02 28.22 13.50
C PHE A 483 1.76 29.41 12.90
N ASN A 484 3.04 29.61 13.23
CA ASN A 484 3.84 30.70 12.65
C ASN A 484 3.88 30.65 11.12
N LYS A 485 4.00 29.45 10.55
CA LYS A 485 4.02 29.24 9.10
C LYS A 485 2.70 29.63 8.42
N TYR A 486 1.55 29.26 8.99
CA TYR A 486 0.24 29.50 8.37
C TYR A 486 -0.39 30.83 8.78
N ALA A 487 -0.06 31.35 9.95
CA ALA A 487 -0.51 32.67 10.44
C ALA A 487 0.36 33.83 9.95
N GLY A 488 1.56 33.54 9.42
CA GLY A 488 2.55 34.55 9.02
C GLY A 488 3.18 35.27 10.22
N THR A 489 3.29 34.63 11.38
CA THR A 489 3.80 35.22 12.63
C THR A 489 5.22 34.72 12.95
N GLN A 490 5.93 35.43 13.83
CA GLN A 490 7.29 35.07 14.30
C GLN A 490 7.34 35.01 15.82
N LEU A 491 6.59 34.07 16.42
CA LEU A 491 6.59 33.85 17.86
C LEU A 491 7.74 32.90 18.27
N ASP A 492 8.36 33.13 19.44
CA ASP A 492 9.38 32.21 19.96
C ASP A 492 8.76 30.84 20.26
N VAL A 493 9.29 29.82 19.61
CA VAL A 493 8.78 28.46 19.68
C VAL A 493 9.25 27.74 20.96
N ARG A 494 10.36 28.19 21.56
CA ARG A 494 11.03 27.46 22.65
C ARG A 494 10.32 27.57 23.99
N LEU A 495 9.50 28.60 24.16
CA LEU A 495 8.80 28.90 25.41
C LEU A 495 7.32 29.24 25.14
N ALA A 496 6.46 28.89 26.09
CA ALA A 496 5.10 29.41 26.10
C ALA A 496 5.14 30.85 26.62
N SER A 497 4.75 31.83 25.79
CA SER A 497 4.69 33.25 26.17
C SER A 497 3.26 33.78 26.20
N VAL A 498 3.06 34.87 26.93
CA VAL A 498 1.82 35.64 26.91
C VAL A 498 1.55 36.18 25.50
N ASP A 499 2.59 36.63 24.80
CA ASP A 499 2.48 37.13 23.42
C ASP A 499 1.99 36.05 22.45
N ALA A 500 2.44 34.80 22.62
CA ALA A 500 1.96 33.68 21.82
C ALA A 500 0.48 33.38 22.11
N LEU A 501 0.07 33.45 23.39
CA LEU A 501 -1.32 33.25 23.79
C LEU A 501 -2.24 34.31 23.19
N ASP A 502 -1.85 35.58 23.21
CA ASP A 502 -2.64 36.69 22.67
C ASP A 502 -2.72 36.64 21.14
N ALA A 503 -1.62 36.30 20.47
CA ALA A 503 -1.59 36.13 19.02
C ALA A 503 -2.49 34.95 18.56
N LEU A 504 -2.56 33.87 19.34
CA LEU A 504 -3.45 32.75 19.07
C LEU A 504 -4.92 33.13 19.31
N LYS A 505 -5.23 33.82 20.41
CA LYS A 505 -6.59 34.32 20.73
C LYS A 505 -7.12 35.30 19.69
N ALA A 506 -6.24 36.11 19.10
CA ALA A 506 -6.60 37.07 18.05
C ALA A 506 -7.08 36.40 16.74
N LYS A 507 -6.88 35.08 16.55
CA LYS A 507 -7.37 34.37 15.37
C LYS A 507 -8.80 33.84 15.61
N PRO A 508 -9.78 34.23 14.78
CA PRO A 508 -11.19 33.88 14.98
C PRO A 508 -11.55 32.44 14.60
N GLY A 509 -10.65 31.69 13.94
CA GLY A 509 -10.92 30.32 13.48
C GLY A 509 -9.65 29.48 13.27
N ARG A 510 -9.84 28.29 12.68
CA ARG A 510 -8.77 27.34 12.36
C ARG A 510 -7.75 27.97 11.41
N VAL A 511 -6.47 27.89 11.76
CA VAL A 511 -5.35 28.43 10.98
C VAL A 511 -4.57 27.31 10.30
N CYS A 512 -4.37 26.18 10.98
CA CYS A 512 -3.66 25.03 10.40
C CYS A 512 -4.64 24.10 9.66
N PRO A 513 -4.31 23.66 8.43
CA PRO A 513 -5.19 22.81 7.62
C PRO A 513 -5.37 21.42 8.25
N LEU A 514 -6.57 20.85 8.10
CA LEU A 514 -6.86 19.46 8.48
C LEU A 514 -6.16 18.50 7.53
N VAL A 515 -5.27 17.66 8.06
CA VAL A 515 -4.66 16.56 7.30
C VAL A 515 -5.59 15.35 7.39
N CYS A 516 -6.26 15.03 6.28
CA CYS A 516 -7.14 13.87 6.17
C CYS A 516 -6.41 12.65 5.63
N ASN A 517 -6.85 11.44 6.01
CA ASN A 517 -6.30 10.19 5.50
C ASN A 517 -6.55 10.02 3.99
N PHE A 518 -5.80 9.13 3.35
CA PHE A 518 -5.95 8.82 1.92
C PHE A 518 -7.41 8.52 1.55
N GLY A 519 -7.93 9.15 0.49
CA GLY A 519 -9.33 9.01 0.07
C GLY A 519 -10.34 9.94 0.76
N PHE A 520 -9.87 10.87 1.61
CA PHE A 520 -10.70 11.88 2.27
C PHE A 520 -10.16 13.30 2.04
N LYS A 521 -11.07 14.26 1.84
CA LYS A 521 -10.75 15.69 1.76
C LYS A 521 -11.34 16.44 2.95
N ALA A 522 -10.70 17.53 3.36
CA ALA A 522 -11.26 18.39 4.38
C ALA A 522 -12.46 19.16 3.80
N ASP A 523 -13.61 19.07 4.47
CA ASP A 523 -14.80 19.88 4.22
C ASP A 523 -15.21 20.52 5.56
N GLY A 524 -14.93 21.82 5.70
CA GLY A 524 -15.00 22.50 6.98
C GLY A 524 -14.12 21.85 8.04
N ASP A 525 -14.74 21.26 9.06
CA ASP A 525 -14.07 20.63 10.21
C ASP A 525 -14.08 19.09 10.17
N GLN A 526 -14.56 18.49 9.06
CA GLN A 526 -14.67 17.05 8.90
C GLN A 526 -13.91 16.54 7.66
N CYS A 527 -13.29 15.37 7.80
CA CYS A 527 -12.76 14.65 6.65
C CYS A 527 -13.90 13.89 5.97
N VAL A 528 -14.33 14.38 4.81
CA VAL A 528 -15.37 13.75 4.00
C VAL A 528 -14.74 12.88 2.91
N LYS A 529 -15.36 11.75 2.61
CA LYS A 529 -14.86 10.81 1.61
C LYS A 529 -14.88 11.47 0.22
N ILE A 530 -13.79 11.33 -0.52
CA ILE A 530 -13.69 11.85 -1.88
C ILE A 530 -14.52 10.96 -2.81
N THR A 531 -15.57 11.52 -3.39
CA THR A 531 -16.40 10.91 -4.42
C THR A 531 -16.06 11.50 -5.78
N CYS A 532 -15.30 10.76 -6.58
CA CYS A 532 -14.96 11.18 -7.93
C CYS A 532 -16.11 10.97 -8.92
N ARG A 533 -16.16 11.80 -9.95
CA ARG A 533 -17.11 11.64 -11.08
C ARG A 533 -16.83 10.34 -11.83
N SER A 534 -17.82 9.80 -12.54
CA SER A 534 -17.62 8.64 -13.41
C SER A 534 -16.44 8.86 -14.37
N GLY A 535 -15.53 7.89 -14.43
CA GLY A 535 -14.30 7.98 -15.21
C GLY A 535 -13.11 8.64 -14.49
N TYR A 536 -13.21 8.93 -13.19
CA TYR A 536 -12.13 9.47 -12.36
C TYR A 536 -11.90 8.59 -11.12
N ARG A 537 -10.65 8.50 -10.64
CA ARG A 537 -10.24 7.77 -9.43
C ARG A 537 -9.47 8.71 -8.50
N VAL A 538 -9.44 8.42 -7.20
CA VAL A 538 -8.60 9.18 -6.26
C VAL A 538 -7.13 8.82 -6.52
N GLY A 539 -6.32 9.81 -6.87
CA GLY A 539 -4.87 9.73 -7.05
C GLY A 539 -4.11 9.80 -5.72
N ASP A 540 -2.79 9.63 -5.76
CA ASP A 540 -1.91 9.56 -4.60
C ASP A 540 -1.85 10.87 -3.78
N ASP A 541 -2.27 11.98 -4.38
CA ASP A 541 -2.39 13.32 -3.80
C ASP A 541 -3.79 13.63 -3.25
N ASN A 542 -4.68 12.64 -3.15
CA ASN A 542 -6.08 12.81 -2.78
C ASN A 542 -6.86 13.72 -3.76
N GLU A 543 -6.43 13.87 -5.02
CA GLU A 543 -7.22 14.50 -6.08
C GLU A 543 -7.92 13.47 -6.97
N CYS A 544 -9.01 13.87 -7.63
CA CYS A 544 -9.69 13.00 -8.59
C CYS A 544 -8.97 13.07 -9.94
N GLU A 545 -8.18 12.04 -10.24
CA GLU A 545 -7.50 11.88 -11.52
C GLU A 545 -8.38 11.16 -12.53
N LYS A 546 -8.33 11.58 -13.80
CA LYS A 546 -9.05 10.91 -14.88
C LYS A 546 -8.47 9.51 -15.08
N ILE A 547 -9.30 8.48 -15.03
CA ILE A 547 -8.90 7.14 -15.43
C ILE A 547 -8.55 7.23 -16.91
N PRO A 548 -7.29 6.98 -17.32
CA PRO A 548 -6.94 6.99 -18.72
C PRO A 548 -7.79 5.93 -19.41
N GLU A 549 -8.71 6.37 -20.27
CA GLU A 549 -9.47 5.48 -21.14
C GLU A 549 -8.45 4.76 -22.01
N LYS A 550 -8.16 3.49 -21.68
CA LYS A 550 -7.68 2.56 -22.69
C LYS A 550 -8.76 2.57 -23.76
N LYS A 551 -8.47 3.19 -24.90
CA LYS A 551 -9.25 2.99 -26.13
C LYS A 551 -9.52 1.49 -26.21
N PRO A 552 -10.78 1.03 -26.22
CA PRO A 552 -11.06 -0.37 -26.39
C PRO A 552 -10.44 -0.76 -27.73
N VAL A 553 -9.42 -1.62 -27.68
CA VAL A 553 -9.01 -2.38 -28.87
C VAL A 553 -10.25 -3.21 -29.19
N ALA A 554 -10.86 -2.90 -30.34
CA ALA A 554 -12.09 -3.54 -30.80
C ALA A 554 -12.02 -5.05 -30.55
N THR A 555 -12.87 -5.54 -29.64
CA THR A 555 -13.09 -6.97 -29.49
C THR A 555 -13.72 -7.50 -30.78
N ARG A 556 -13.21 -8.66 -31.20
CA ARG A 556 -13.38 -9.30 -32.52
C ARG A 556 -14.84 -9.65 -32.89
N GLU A 557 -15.81 -9.38 -32.02
CA GLU A 557 -17.24 -9.54 -32.33
C GLU A 557 -17.77 -8.38 -33.18
N ASP A 558 -17.32 -7.15 -32.95
CA ASP A 558 -17.75 -5.97 -33.71
C ASP A 558 -17.05 -5.83 -35.07
N SER A 559 -15.90 -6.49 -35.25
CA SER A 559 -15.26 -6.61 -36.57
C SER A 559 -16.01 -7.59 -37.44
N ARG A 560 -16.59 -8.67 -36.88
CA ARG A 560 -17.42 -9.61 -37.64
C ARG A 560 -18.68 -8.93 -38.15
N ARG A 561 -19.39 -8.15 -37.31
CA ARG A 561 -20.55 -7.36 -37.74
C ARG A 561 -20.20 -6.40 -38.86
N ARG A 562 -19.11 -5.63 -38.71
CA ARG A 562 -18.63 -4.72 -39.78
C ARG A 562 -18.18 -5.45 -41.04
N ASP A 563 -17.57 -6.62 -40.94
CA ASP A 563 -17.16 -7.42 -42.09
C ASP A 563 -18.36 -8.10 -42.77
N THR A 564 -19.43 -8.48 -42.04
CA THR A 564 -20.70 -8.91 -42.63
C THR A 564 -21.43 -7.75 -43.29
N ASP A 565 -21.51 -6.59 -42.65
CA ASP A 565 -22.15 -5.40 -43.23
C ASP A 565 -21.39 -4.93 -44.48
N ARG A 566 -20.05 -5.02 -44.45
CA ARG A 566 -19.19 -4.73 -45.60
C ARG A 566 -19.32 -5.79 -46.69
N LYS A 567 -19.42 -7.07 -46.35
CA LYS A 567 -19.67 -8.14 -47.33
C LYS A 567 -21.06 -8.04 -47.94
N GLU A 568 -22.10 -7.67 -47.19
CA GLU A 568 -23.43 -7.41 -47.72
C GLU A 568 -23.44 -6.17 -48.63
N ALA A 569 -22.68 -5.12 -48.29
CA ALA A 569 -22.49 -3.96 -49.15
C ALA A 569 -21.67 -4.26 -50.42
N GLU A 570 -20.67 -5.15 -50.34
CA GLU A 570 -19.82 -5.58 -51.46
C GLU A 570 -20.48 -6.67 -52.34
N SER A 571 -21.46 -7.41 -51.82
CA SER A 571 -22.21 -8.44 -52.56
C SER A 571 -23.57 -7.97 -53.08
N ALA A 572 -24.02 -6.78 -52.69
CA ALA A 572 -25.12 -6.10 -53.36
C ALA A 572 -24.72 -5.73 -54.80
N ALA A 573 -25.54 -6.09 -55.78
CA ALA A 573 -25.30 -5.76 -57.18
C ALA A 573 -25.07 -4.24 -57.36
N PRO A 574 -24.08 -3.82 -58.16
CA PRO A 574 -23.73 -2.41 -58.29
C PRO A 574 -24.94 -1.63 -58.80
N LYS A 575 -25.46 -0.71 -57.99
CA LYS A 575 -26.40 0.30 -58.49
C LYS A 575 -25.64 1.16 -59.50
N SER A 576 -26.07 1.13 -60.76
CA SER A 576 -25.46 1.90 -61.85
C SER A 576 -25.47 3.39 -61.50
N GLN A 577 -24.32 3.93 -61.10
CA GLN A 577 -24.12 5.36 -61.01
C GLN A 577 -24.18 5.95 -62.43
N ALA A 578 -25.03 6.96 -62.62
CA ALA A 578 -24.99 7.77 -63.82
C ALA A 578 -23.60 8.40 -63.92
N SER A 579 -22.89 8.15 -65.02
CA SER A 579 -21.65 8.86 -65.34
C SER A 579 -21.98 10.35 -65.36
N GLY A 580 -21.48 11.12 -64.41
CA GLY A 580 -21.75 12.55 -64.25
C GLY A 580 -21.19 13.44 -65.36
N GLN A 581 -21.13 12.95 -66.59
CA GLN A 581 -20.70 13.68 -67.77
C GLN A 581 -21.89 14.41 -68.40
N MET A 582 -21.69 15.70 -68.70
CA MET A 582 -22.68 16.61 -69.30
C MET A 582 -22.22 16.96 -70.70
N ILE A 583 -23.16 17.04 -71.66
CA ILE A 583 -22.92 17.53 -73.01
C ILE A 583 -23.61 18.89 -73.19
N CYS A 584 -22.88 19.88 -73.69
CA CYS A 584 -23.35 21.25 -73.90
C CYS A 584 -23.32 21.59 -75.39
N ASN A 585 -24.43 22.10 -75.92
CA ASN A 585 -24.49 22.70 -77.25
C ASN A 585 -25.10 24.10 -77.16
N HIS A 586 -25.31 24.72 -78.32
CA HIS A 586 -25.88 26.07 -78.45
C HIS A 586 -27.33 26.19 -77.92
N ALA A 587 -27.99 25.07 -77.59
CA ALA A 587 -29.32 25.03 -76.98
C ALA A 587 -29.30 24.70 -75.47
N GLY A 588 -28.13 24.45 -74.86
CA GLY A 588 -27.97 24.22 -73.42
C GLY A 588 -27.16 22.96 -73.05
N CYS A 589 -26.96 22.75 -71.74
CA CYS A 589 -26.22 21.61 -71.19
C CYS A 589 -27.16 20.56 -70.59
N ARG A 590 -26.98 19.29 -70.95
CA ARG A 590 -27.76 18.16 -70.41
C ARG A 590 -26.87 16.96 -70.07
N PRO A 591 -27.25 16.10 -69.10
CA PRO A 591 -26.51 14.88 -68.78
C PRO A 591 -26.61 13.85 -69.91
N ILE A 592 -25.54 13.06 -70.08
CA ILE A 592 -25.48 11.96 -71.06
C ILE A 592 -26.43 10.83 -70.65
N ALA A 593 -27.08 10.21 -71.64
CA ALA A 593 -27.99 9.09 -71.42
C ALA A 593 -27.27 7.83 -70.90
N LYS A 594 -27.96 7.05 -70.07
CA LYS A 594 -27.42 5.83 -69.47
C LYS A 594 -27.01 4.83 -70.56
N GLY A 595 -25.74 4.41 -70.57
CA GLY A 595 -25.18 3.49 -71.56
C GLY A 595 -24.42 4.18 -72.70
N CYS A 596 -24.42 5.51 -72.75
CA CYS A 596 -23.71 6.31 -73.75
C CYS A 596 -22.47 6.97 -73.16
N ARG A 597 -21.49 7.31 -74.01
CA ARG A 597 -20.26 8.02 -73.62
C ARG A 597 -20.03 9.25 -74.50
N LEU A 598 -19.33 10.24 -73.97
CA LEU A 598 -18.96 11.43 -74.74
C LEU A 598 -17.78 11.10 -75.67
N GLY A 599 -17.93 11.39 -76.96
CA GLY A 599 -16.91 11.14 -77.98
C GLY A 599 -16.89 12.25 -79.05
N MET A 600 -16.05 12.08 -80.07
CA MET A 600 -15.89 13.05 -81.15
C MET A 600 -16.51 12.49 -82.44
N ALA A 601 -17.52 13.17 -82.98
CA ALA A 601 -18.16 12.81 -84.25
C ALA A 601 -17.87 13.87 -85.34
N ASN A 602 -17.90 13.47 -86.61
CA ASN A 602 -17.67 14.39 -87.71
C ASN A 602 -18.86 15.35 -87.87
N HIS A 603 -18.59 16.63 -88.15
CA HIS A 603 -19.62 17.64 -88.34
C HIS A 603 -20.42 17.30 -89.63
N PRO A 604 -21.76 17.28 -89.58
CA PRO A 604 -22.59 16.82 -90.71
C PRO A 604 -22.48 17.65 -92.00
N ALA A 605 -21.94 18.87 -91.92
CA ALA A 605 -21.73 19.76 -93.07
C ALA A 605 -20.24 19.85 -93.51
N THR A 606 -19.30 19.47 -92.65
CA THR A 606 -17.85 19.57 -92.87
C THR A 606 -17.16 18.36 -92.24
N PRO A 607 -16.99 17.25 -93.00
CA PRO A 607 -16.54 15.98 -92.45
C PRO A 607 -15.10 15.97 -91.93
N SER A 608 -14.32 17.03 -92.17
CA SER A 608 -12.97 17.24 -91.65
C SER A 608 -12.93 17.82 -90.23
N VAL A 609 -14.05 18.31 -89.69
CA VAL A 609 -14.13 18.91 -88.36
C VAL A 609 -14.82 17.96 -87.39
N LYS A 610 -14.19 17.67 -86.25
CA LYS A 610 -14.75 16.82 -85.19
C LYS A 610 -15.38 17.67 -84.09
N ILE A 611 -16.61 17.32 -83.69
CA ILE A 611 -17.36 17.99 -82.63
C ILE A 611 -17.72 17.01 -81.49
N PRO A 612 -17.85 17.50 -80.24
CA PRO A 612 -18.28 16.67 -79.12
C PRO A 612 -19.70 16.15 -79.37
N ALA A 613 -19.87 14.84 -79.36
CA ALA A 613 -21.15 14.18 -79.57
C ALA A 613 -21.33 13.02 -78.60
N GLU A 614 -22.59 12.70 -78.32
CA GLU A 614 -22.98 11.55 -77.52
C GLU A 614 -22.90 10.28 -78.39
N ILE A 615 -22.09 9.30 -77.99
CA ILE A 615 -21.93 8.02 -78.70
C ILE A 615 -22.47 6.91 -77.80
N CYS A 616 -23.59 6.32 -78.21
CA CYS A 616 -24.21 5.17 -77.56
C CYS A 616 -23.81 3.89 -78.30
N ASN A 617 -23.47 2.84 -77.55
CA ASN A 617 -23.23 1.50 -78.11
C ASN A 617 -24.54 0.73 -78.26
#